data_AF-A0A940R9A6-F1
#
_entry.id   AF-A0A940R9A6-F1
#
_cell.length_a   1.000
_cell.length_b   1.000
_cell.length_c   1.000
_cell.angle_alpha   90.00
_cell.angle_beta   90.00
_cell.angle_gamma   90.00
#
_symmetry.space_group_name_H-M   'P 1'
#
loop_
_entity.id
_entity.type
_entity.pdbx_description
1 polymer ?
#
loop_
_entity_poly.entity_id
_entity_poly.type
_entity_poly.pdbx_seq_one_letter_code
_entity_poly.pdbx_strand_id
1 'polypeptide(L)'
;MSIQKIHEINAEAPSTVFRFLEKLAKEKGSLECVSHTEYSPEILKDADLVLFSFAQSNELLPLLSVLPSLVRSLGCFDAYAPDDGKWYPRAFLYEAIRKVLIENARDLDTRAPAFVVGSGEEARVAAAVCANLGLQEIYLIGEDTVALQEEAKILTRNFLGIQFKILPIEELTIQAISASLVINTCDLRPQEALLNDLSYFNFMKTGGYALDAYLGVLHSDLLEEAERAELKVLYPAQVLKALVEVILERIHIQNLVSNTELAEMIQAFTKENSSSV
;
A
#
# COMPACT_ATOMS: atom_id res chain seq x y z
N MET A 1 -19.96 13.67 -20.34
CA MET A 1 -18.61 13.69 -19.72
C MET A 1 -17.69 12.94 -20.65
N SER A 2 -16.43 13.35 -20.80
CA SER A 2 -15.44 12.54 -21.52
C SER A 2 -15.17 11.27 -20.72
N ILE A 3 -15.05 10.13 -21.41
CA ILE A 3 -14.64 8.87 -20.78
C ILE A 3 -13.18 9.03 -20.37
N GLN A 4 -12.87 8.73 -19.11
CA GLN A 4 -11.48 8.72 -18.63
C GLN A 4 -10.88 7.33 -18.83
N LYS A 5 -9.64 7.27 -19.30
CA LYS A 5 -8.91 6.03 -19.62
C LYS A 5 -7.84 5.74 -18.58
N ILE A 6 -7.99 4.64 -17.86
CA ILE A 6 -6.99 4.15 -16.91
C ILE A 6 -6.32 2.93 -17.50
N HIS A 7 -5.00 2.99 -17.61
CA HIS A 7 -4.19 1.88 -18.08
C HIS A 7 -3.47 1.24 -16.91
N GLU A 8 -3.23 -0.06 -16.96
CA GLU A 8 -2.33 -0.74 -16.02
C GLU A 8 -1.26 -1.48 -16.80
N ILE A 9 -0.01 -1.34 -16.35
CA ILE A 9 1.12 -2.14 -16.82
C ILE A 9 1.45 -3.16 -15.75
N ASN A 10 1.13 -4.43 -16.03
CA ASN A 10 1.44 -5.54 -15.14
C ASN A 10 1.72 -6.80 -15.97
N ALA A 11 2.91 -7.39 -15.79
CA ALA A 11 3.36 -8.55 -16.55
C ALA A 11 2.63 -9.85 -16.16
N GLU A 12 2.04 -9.89 -14.96
CA GLU A 12 1.37 -11.07 -14.43
C GLU A 12 -0.14 -11.02 -14.69
N ALA A 13 -0.91 -10.61 -13.68
CA ALA A 13 -2.36 -10.51 -13.71
C ALA A 13 -2.78 -9.11 -13.25
N PRO A 14 -3.97 -8.63 -13.66
CA PRO A 14 -4.44 -7.33 -13.22
C PRO A 14 -4.50 -7.20 -11.70
N SER A 15 -4.04 -6.08 -11.16
CA SER A 15 -4.02 -5.88 -9.71
C SER A 15 -5.44 -5.84 -9.15
N THR A 16 -5.57 -6.05 -7.83
CA THR A 16 -6.87 -5.94 -7.16
C THR A 16 -7.50 -4.55 -7.31
N VAL A 17 -6.70 -3.49 -7.29
CA VAL A 17 -7.21 -2.13 -7.54
C VAL A 17 -7.71 -1.98 -8.97
N PHE A 18 -6.99 -2.52 -9.96
CA PHE A 18 -7.42 -2.44 -11.35
C PHE A 18 -8.69 -3.24 -11.63
N ARG A 19 -8.78 -4.47 -11.11
CA ARG A 19 -10.02 -5.28 -11.18
C ARG A 19 -11.22 -4.57 -10.56
N PHE A 20 -11.00 -3.83 -9.47
CA PHE A 20 -12.05 -3.02 -8.87
C PHE A 20 -12.44 -1.83 -9.78
N LEU A 21 -11.46 -1.14 -10.38
CA LEU A 21 -11.72 -0.06 -11.34
C LEU A 21 -12.48 -0.54 -12.58
N GLU A 22 -12.20 -1.74 -13.08
CA GLU A 22 -12.97 -2.38 -14.16
C GLU A 22 -14.43 -2.62 -13.76
N LYS A 23 -14.68 -3.06 -12.52
CA LYS A 23 -16.04 -3.20 -11.98
C LYS A 23 -16.74 -1.84 -11.92
N LEU A 24 -16.06 -0.82 -11.39
CA LEU A 24 -16.56 0.55 -11.32
C LEU A 24 -16.87 1.10 -12.73
N ALA A 25 -16.02 0.84 -13.71
CA ALA A 25 -16.21 1.23 -15.11
C ALA A 25 -17.47 0.61 -15.72
N LYS A 26 -17.70 -0.69 -15.50
CA LYS A 26 -18.92 -1.39 -15.96
C LYS A 26 -20.19 -0.82 -15.36
N GLU A 27 -20.16 -0.41 -14.09
CA GLU A 27 -21.34 0.09 -13.39
C GLU A 27 -21.63 1.58 -13.66
N LYS A 28 -20.59 2.40 -13.87
CA LYS A 28 -20.72 3.86 -13.98
C LYS A 28 -20.53 4.43 -15.39
N GLY A 29 -19.93 3.66 -16.32
CA GLY A 29 -19.80 4.00 -17.74
C GLY A 29 -18.92 5.23 -18.06
N SER A 30 -18.26 5.85 -17.08
CA SER A 30 -17.41 7.04 -17.27
C SER A 30 -15.91 6.72 -17.27
N LEU A 31 -15.56 5.44 -17.14
CA LEU A 31 -14.20 4.92 -17.11
C LEU A 31 -14.04 3.88 -18.22
N GLU A 32 -12.85 3.84 -18.80
CA GLU A 32 -12.36 2.75 -19.64
C GLU A 32 -11.06 2.24 -19.03
N CYS A 33 -10.95 0.93 -18.82
CA CYS A 33 -9.80 0.29 -18.19
C CYS A 33 -9.11 -0.61 -19.22
N VAL A 34 -7.80 -0.42 -19.44
CA VAL A 34 -7.01 -1.21 -20.40
C VAL A 34 -5.74 -1.75 -19.74
N SER A 35 -5.61 -3.08 -19.67
CA SER A 35 -4.41 -3.74 -19.12
C SER A 35 -3.39 -4.04 -20.23
N HIS A 36 -2.11 -3.87 -19.91
CA HIS A 36 -0.97 -4.12 -20.77
C HIS A 36 0.08 -4.94 -20.01
N THR A 37 0.77 -5.83 -20.72
CA THR A 37 1.86 -6.63 -20.14
C THR A 37 3.19 -5.88 -20.11
N GLU A 38 3.38 -4.95 -21.05
CA GLU A 38 4.63 -4.20 -21.24
C GLU A 38 4.34 -2.71 -21.42
N TYR A 39 5.25 -1.87 -20.93
CA TYR A 39 5.14 -0.43 -21.10
C TYR A 39 5.59 0.02 -22.49
N SER A 40 4.81 0.94 -23.08
CA SER A 40 5.19 1.68 -24.29
C SER A 40 4.83 3.17 -24.12
N PRO A 41 5.67 4.12 -24.55
CA PRO A 41 5.33 5.55 -24.52
C PRO A 41 4.05 5.91 -25.28
N GLU A 42 3.61 5.08 -26.23
CA GLU A 42 2.37 5.28 -26.97
C GLU A 42 1.13 5.22 -26.08
N ILE A 43 1.19 4.45 -24.97
CA ILE A 43 0.11 4.34 -23.97
C ILE A 43 -0.21 5.71 -23.35
N LEU A 44 0.77 6.60 -23.24
CA LEU A 44 0.57 7.92 -22.63
C LEU A 44 -0.20 8.89 -23.53
N LYS A 45 -0.41 8.56 -24.81
CA LYS A 45 -1.11 9.44 -25.76
C LYS A 45 -2.62 9.38 -25.58
N ASP A 46 -3.13 8.27 -25.06
CA ASP A 46 -4.56 8.06 -24.87
C ASP A 46 -4.95 7.74 -23.42
N ALA A 47 -4.01 7.53 -22.50
CA ALA A 47 -4.29 7.38 -21.08
C ALA A 47 -4.53 8.72 -20.37
N ASP A 48 -5.43 8.74 -19.39
CA ASP A 48 -5.55 9.78 -18.37
C ASP A 48 -4.77 9.42 -17.10
N LEU A 49 -4.50 8.13 -16.88
CA LEU A 49 -3.70 7.60 -15.80
C LEU A 49 -3.08 6.25 -16.20
N VAL A 50 -1.86 5.99 -15.75
CA VAL A 50 -1.23 4.65 -15.88
C VAL A 50 -0.81 4.14 -14.51
N LEU A 51 -1.25 2.95 -14.15
CA LEU A 51 -0.84 2.22 -12.94
C LEU A 51 0.29 1.25 -13.28
N PHE A 52 1.20 1.04 -12.33
CA PHE A 52 2.36 0.15 -12.49
C PHE A 52 2.49 -0.77 -11.29
N SER A 53 2.91 -2.01 -11.54
CA SER A 53 3.53 -2.80 -10.47
C SER A 53 4.89 -2.23 -10.09
N PHE A 54 5.34 -2.46 -8.85
CA PHE A 54 6.66 -1.97 -8.41
C PHE A 54 7.81 -2.57 -9.24
N ALA A 55 7.69 -3.82 -9.67
CA ALA A 55 8.64 -4.45 -10.59
C ALA A 55 8.80 -3.65 -11.89
N GLN A 56 7.69 -3.26 -12.53
CA GLN A 56 7.72 -2.43 -13.74
C GLN A 56 8.23 -1.00 -13.45
N SER A 57 7.86 -0.42 -12.30
CA SER A 57 8.39 0.89 -11.87
C SER A 57 9.91 0.88 -11.78
N ASN A 58 10.51 -0.19 -11.26
CA ASN A 58 11.97 -0.28 -11.09
C ASN A 58 12.71 -0.29 -12.42
N GLU A 59 12.13 -0.90 -13.46
CA GLU A 59 12.70 -0.88 -14.82
C GLU A 59 12.61 0.51 -15.46
N LEU A 60 11.53 1.24 -15.17
CA LEU A 60 11.26 2.55 -15.77
C LEU A 60 11.93 3.71 -15.05
N LEU A 61 12.09 3.64 -13.73
CA LEU A 61 12.59 4.73 -12.90
C LEU A 61 13.91 5.34 -13.42
N PRO A 62 14.93 4.55 -13.85
CA PRO A 62 16.18 5.10 -14.39
C PRO A 62 16.03 5.88 -15.70
N LEU A 63 14.93 5.66 -16.43
CA LEU A 63 14.64 6.29 -17.72
C LEU A 63 13.89 7.62 -17.56
N LEU A 64 13.35 7.90 -16.37
CA LEU A 64 12.57 9.11 -16.11
C LEU A 64 13.49 10.31 -15.84
N SER A 65 13.30 11.38 -16.60
CA SER A 65 14.11 12.59 -16.49
C SER A 65 13.78 13.45 -15.27
N VAL A 66 12.54 13.38 -14.77
CA VAL A 66 12.07 14.19 -13.65
C VAL A 66 11.35 13.31 -12.64
N LEU A 67 11.92 13.24 -11.43
CA LEU A 67 11.35 12.53 -10.29
C LEU A 67 10.91 13.54 -9.23
N PRO A 68 9.62 13.57 -8.85
CA PRO A 68 9.13 14.26 -7.68
C PRO A 68 9.86 13.82 -6.41
N SER A 69 9.95 14.70 -5.41
CA SER A 69 10.76 14.45 -4.21
C SER A 69 10.40 13.15 -3.51
N LEU A 70 9.12 12.84 -3.34
CA LEU A 70 8.68 11.60 -2.69
C LEU A 70 9.14 10.36 -3.46
N VAL A 71 8.88 10.31 -4.77
CA VAL A 71 9.31 9.19 -5.64
C VAL A 71 10.83 9.05 -5.64
N ARG A 72 11.56 10.16 -5.68
CA ARG A 72 13.02 10.15 -5.61
C ARG A 72 13.53 9.59 -4.29
N SER A 73 12.92 9.99 -3.18
CA SER A 73 13.32 9.53 -1.84
C SER A 73 12.96 8.07 -1.60
N LEU A 74 11.82 7.62 -2.13
CA LEU A 74 11.43 6.23 -2.05
C LEU A 74 12.20 5.37 -3.04
N GLY A 75 12.55 5.88 -4.22
CA GLY A 75 13.13 5.06 -5.29
C GLY A 75 12.13 4.10 -5.93
N CYS A 76 10.82 4.38 -5.82
CA CYS A 76 9.76 3.64 -6.51
C CYS A 76 8.51 4.52 -6.72
N PHE A 77 7.63 4.04 -7.59
CA PHE A 77 6.30 4.61 -7.84
C PHE A 77 5.34 3.49 -8.27
N ASP A 78 4.05 3.73 -8.20
CA ASP A 78 2.98 2.79 -8.60
C ASP A 78 1.98 3.43 -9.57
N ALA A 79 2.17 4.72 -9.88
CA ALA A 79 1.34 5.43 -10.84
C ALA A 79 2.15 6.46 -11.64
N TYR A 80 1.70 6.73 -12.85
CA TYR A 80 2.13 7.83 -13.70
C TYR A 80 0.90 8.63 -14.07
N ALA A 81 0.91 9.93 -13.77
CA ALA A 81 -0.26 10.79 -13.94
C ALA A 81 0.13 12.13 -14.58
N PRO A 82 -0.75 12.74 -15.39
CA PRO A 82 -0.54 14.08 -15.91
C PRO A 82 -0.69 15.12 -14.80
N ASP A 83 0.21 16.09 -14.76
CA ASP A 83 0.20 17.26 -13.90
C ASP A 83 0.76 18.44 -14.69
N ASP A 84 0.02 19.55 -14.78
CA ASP A 84 0.37 20.72 -15.61
C ASP A 84 0.80 20.37 -17.06
N GLY A 85 0.12 19.41 -17.67
CA GLY A 85 0.37 18.97 -19.06
C GLY A 85 1.62 18.12 -19.25
N LYS A 86 2.25 17.64 -18.17
CA LYS A 86 3.39 16.72 -18.20
C LYS A 86 3.10 15.49 -17.36
N TRP A 87 3.69 14.36 -17.73
CA TRP A 87 3.55 13.13 -16.96
C TRP A 87 4.60 13.06 -15.86
N TYR A 88 4.17 12.65 -14.67
CA TYR A 88 5.06 12.50 -13.52
C TYR A 88 4.74 11.25 -12.71
N PRO A 89 5.78 10.54 -12.20
CA PRO A 89 5.55 9.37 -11.36
C PRO A 89 4.96 9.81 -10.01
N ARG A 90 4.12 8.95 -9.44
CA ARG A 90 3.39 9.16 -8.18
C ARG A 90 3.40 7.87 -7.37
N ALA A 91 3.35 8.03 -6.05
CA ALA A 91 3.27 6.94 -5.09
C ALA A 91 1.87 6.94 -4.46
N PHE A 92 0.86 6.46 -5.18
CA PHE A 92 -0.52 6.45 -4.70
C PHE A 92 -0.74 5.51 -3.52
N LEU A 93 -0.02 4.38 -3.43
CA LEU A 93 -0.05 3.52 -2.26
C LEU A 93 0.41 4.25 -0.99
N TYR A 94 1.42 5.12 -1.11
CA TYR A 94 1.85 5.99 -0.02
C TYR A 94 0.70 6.92 0.42
N GLU A 95 0.05 7.58 -0.55
CA GLU A 95 -1.08 8.49 -0.29
C GLU A 95 -2.25 7.74 0.36
N ALA A 96 -2.56 6.53 -0.11
CA ALA A 96 -3.64 5.68 0.38
C ALA A 96 -3.42 5.20 1.82
N ILE A 97 -2.25 4.60 2.12
CA ILE A 97 -1.91 4.14 3.47
C ILE A 97 -1.93 5.32 4.44
N ARG A 98 -1.33 6.46 4.05
CA ARG A 98 -1.31 7.67 4.87
C ARG A 98 -2.73 8.19 5.14
N LYS A 99 -3.61 8.21 4.12
CA LYS A 99 -5.01 8.63 4.26
C LYS A 99 -5.76 7.74 5.25
N VAL A 100 -5.63 6.40 5.10
CA VAL A 100 -6.25 5.44 6.04
C VAL A 100 -5.81 5.70 7.48
N LEU A 101 -4.51 5.85 7.73
CA LEU A 101 -4.00 6.07 9.09
C LEU A 101 -4.44 7.42 9.67
N ILE A 102 -4.40 8.51 8.90
CA ILE A 102 -4.82 9.83 9.38
C ILE A 102 -6.31 9.85 9.72
N GLU A 103 -7.14 9.20 8.90
CA GLU A 103 -8.59 9.23 9.09
C GLU A 103 -9.04 8.33 10.25
N ASN A 104 -8.42 7.16 10.40
CA ASN A 104 -8.89 6.08 11.28
C ASN A 104 -8.00 5.82 12.52
N ALA A 105 -6.76 6.31 12.54
CA ALA A 105 -5.80 6.12 13.63
C ALA A 105 -5.38 7.45 14.30
N ARG A 106 -6.39 8.28 14.65
CA ARG A 106 -6.17 9.64 15.18
C ARG A 106 -5.47 9.68 16.55
N ASP A 107 -5.56 8.61 17.33
CA ASP A 107 -4.95 8.46 18.64
C ASP A 107 -3.71 7.53 18.63
N LEU A 108 -3.10 7.32 17.45
CA LEU A 108 -1.87 6.57 17.32
C LEU A 108 -0.72 7.17 18.16
N ASP A 109 -0.13 6.38 19.06
CA ASP A 109 0.98 6.80 19.91
C ASP A 109 2.31 6.81 19.14
N THR A 110 2.63 7.92 18.47
CA THR A 110 3.84 8.07 17.64
C THR A 110 5.17 8.00 18.40
N ARG A 111 5.13 7.94 19.75
CA ARG A 111 6.31 7.74 20.60
C ARG A 111 6.68 6.27 20.72
N ALA A 112 5.76 5.35 20.44
CA ALA A 112 6.04 3.93 20.40
C ALA A 112 6.59 3.55 19.02
N PRO A 113 7.29 2.41 18.89
CA PRO A 113 7.74 1.94 17.58
C PRO A 113 6.59 1.52 16.66
N ALA A 114 6.88 1.47 15.36
CA ALA A 114 6.05 0.78 14.36
C ALA A 114 6.76 -0.45 13.81
N PHE A 115 6.00 -1.50 13.53
CA PHE A 115 6.45 -2.71 12.83
C PHE A 115 5.91 -2.70 11.41
N VAL A 116 6.75 -3.00 10.43
CA VAL A 116 6.37 -3.14 9.03
C VAL A 116 6.80 -4.53 8.58
N VAL A 117 5.82 -5.34 8.22
CA VAL A 117 5.97 -6.74 7.83
C VAL A 117 5.93 -6.86 6.32
N GLY A 118 6.94 -7.50 5.76
CA GLY A 118 7.15 -7.64 4.32
C GLY A 118 8.51 -7.11 3.89
N SER A 119 8.88 -7.39 2.65
CA SER A 119 10.09 -6.89 2.01
C SER A 119 9.76 -6.14 0.72
N GLY A 120 10.73 -5.43 0.16
CA GLY A 120 10.59 -4.70 -1.10
C GLY A 120 9.91 -3.33 -0.97
N GLU A 121 9.41 -2.85 -2.11
CA GLU A 121 8.94 -1.49 -2.28
C GLU A 121 7.70 -1.17 -1.45
N GLU A 122 6.75 -2.09 -1.31
CA GLU A 122 5.55 -1.91 -0.50
C GLU A 122 5.92 -1.70 0.98
N ALA A 123 6.84 -2.52 1.51
CA ALA A 123 7.34 -2.38 2.87
C ALA A 123 8.05 -1.05 3.06
N ARG A 124 8.87 -0.63 2.08
CA ARG A 124 9.52 0.68 2.08
C ARG A 124 8.51 1.83 2.06
N VAL A 125 7.46 1.74 1.24
CA VAL A 125 6.38 2.73 1.18
C VAL A 125 5.67 2.83 2.53
N ALA A 126 5.29 1.71 3.14
CA ALA A 126 4.64 1.68 4.45
C ALA A 126 5.54 2.27 5.55
N ALA A 127 6.82 1.91 5.59
CA ALA A 127 7.80 2.45 6.52
C ALA A 127 7.99 3.98 6.35
N ALA A 128 7.99 4.46 5.11
CA ALA A 128 8.03 5.89 4.84
C ALA A 128 6.76 6.63 5.30
N VAL A 129 5.59 5.99 5.24
CA VAL A 129 4.36 6.54 5.84
C VAL A 129 4.50 6.63 7.36
N CYS A 130 4.98 5.57 8.03
CA CYS A 130 5.26 5.60 9.46
C CYS A 130 6.20 6.76 9.84
N ALA A 131 7.30 6.95 9.10
CA ALA A 131 8.23 8.04 9.30
C ALA A 131 7.54 9.42 9.14
N ASN A 132 6.67 9.58 8.13
CA ASN A 132 5.93 10.82 7.89
C ASN A 132 4.89 11.13 8.96
N LEU A 133 4.32 10.11 9.59
CA LEU A 133 3.42 10.25 10.73
C LEU A 133 4.15 10.60 12.04
N GLY A 134 5.49 10.58 12.04
CA GLY A 134 6.33 10.98 13.16
C GLY A 134 6.78 9.85 14.08
N LEU A 135 6.62 8.59 13.66
CA LEU A 135 7.18 7.44 14.38
C LEU A 135 8.71 7.45 14.22
N GLN A 136 9.42 7.46 15.35
CA GLN A 136 10.88 7.61 15.37
C GLN A 136 11.64 6.29 15.23
N GLU A 137 11.03 5.18 15.66
CA GLU A 137 11.62 3.84 15.56
C GLU A 137 10.70 2.94 14.74
N ILE A 138 11.23 2.40 13.65
CA ILE A 138 10.49 1.58 12.69
C ILE A 138 11.28 0.29 12.47
N TYR A 139 10.65 -0.84 12.77
CA TYR A 139 11.24 -2.16 12.59
C TYR A 139 10.69 -2.79 11.31
N LEU A 140 11.58 -3.24 10.45
CA LEU A 140 11.27 -4.01 9.26
C LEU A 140 11.42 -5.51 9.57
N ILE A 141 10.40 -6.30 9.24
CA ILE A 141 10.30 -7.73 9.57
C ILE A 141 9.95 -8.49 8.29
N GLY A 142 10.66 -9.58 8.00
CA GLY A 142 10.40 -10.41 6.82
C GLY A 142 11.51 -11.44 6.60
N GLU A 143 11.24 -12.44 5.77
CA GLU A 143 12.17 -13.54 5.53
C GLU A 143 13.41 -13.11 4.73
N ASP A 144 13.25 -12.24 3.73
CA ASP A 144 14.35 -11.75 2.91
C ASP A 144 15.11 -10.61 3.61
N THR A 145 16.04 -11.00 4.48
CA THR A 145 16.90 -10.06 5.22
C THR A 145 17.76 -9.19 4.29
N VAL A 146 18.14 -9.69 3.11
CA VAL A 146 18.98 -8.92 2.17
C VAL A 146 18.17 -7.80 1.54
N ALA A 147 16.94 -8.08 1.11
CA ALA A 147 16.02 -7.05 0.64
C ALA A 147 15.76 -6.00 1.73
N LEU A 148 15.48 -6.44 2.97
CA LEU A 148 15.25 -5.54 4.10
C LEU A 148 16.44 -4.62 4.39
N GLN A 149 17.67 -5.10 4.24
CA GLN A 149 18.88 -4.29 4.39
C GLN A 149 18.98 -3.18 3.34
N GLU A 150 18.61 -3.46 2.09
CA GLU A 150 18.58 -2.43 1.06
C GLU A 150 17.46 -1.42 1.33
N GLU A 151 16.27 -1.88 1.74
CA GLU A 151 15.16 -0.98 2.08
C GLU A 151 15.51 -0.06 3.26
N ALA A 152 16.04 -0.61 4.35
CA ALA A 152 16.47 0.16 5.51
C ALA A 152 17.54 1.22 5.15
N LYS A 153 18.45 0.88 4.24
CA LYS A 153 19.50 1.78 3.75
C LYS A 153 18.92 2.92 2.89
N ILE A 154 17.96 2.64 2.00
CA ILE A 154 17.27 3.67 1.22
C ILE A 154 16.51 4.61 2.16
N LEU A 155 15.75 4.05 3.12
CA LEU A 155 14.98 4.82 4.09
C LEU A 155 15.87 5.70 4.97
N THR A 156 16.93 5.15 5.55
CA THR A 156 17.85 5.87 6.45
C THR A 156 18.52 7.06 5.76
N ARG A 157 18.82 6.95 4.46
CA ARG A 157 19.40 8.06 3.67
C ARG A 157 18.42 9.22 3.47
N ASN A 158 17.13 8.95 3.45
CA ASN A 158 16.11 9.93 3.08
C ASN A 158 15.32 10.50 4.28
N PHE A 159 15.25 9.77 5.39
CA PHE A 159 14.48 10.16 6.58
C PHE A 159 15.41 10.38 7.78
N LEU A 160 16.01 11.57 7.85
CA LEU A 160 16.95 11.94 8.90
C LEU A 160 16.29 11.93 10.28
N GLY A 161 16.97 11.33 11.25
CA GLY A 161 16.50 11.25 12.65
C GLY A 161 15.51 10.12 12.92
N ILE A 162 15.13 9.34 11.90
CA ILE A 162 14.32 8.13 12.06
C ILE A 162 15.23 6.91 12.10
N GLN A 163 14.97 5.98 13.02
CA GLN A 163 15.70 4.73 13.16
C GLN A 163 14.96 3.61 12.46
N PHE A 164 15.48 3.17 11.31
CA PHE A 164 15.03 1.94 10.66
C PHE A 164 15.89 0.77 11.13
N LYS A 165 15.27 -0.21 11.76
CA LYS A 165 15.92 -1.41 12.31
C LYS A 165 15.35 -2.64 11.60
N ILE A 166 16.16 -3.66 11.41
CA ILE A 166 15.66 -4.96 10.96
C ILE A 166 15.49 -5.81 12.20
N LEU A 167 14.32 -6.43 12.35
CA LEU A 167 14.05 -7.37 13.42
C LEU A 167 13.95 -8.78 12.84
N PRO A 168 14.88 -9.69 13.19
CA PRO A 168 14.75 -11.09 12.83
C PRO A 168 13.44 -11.67 13.39
N ILE A 169 12.80 -12.56 12.62
CA ILE A 169 11.50 -13.14 12.98
C ILE A 169 11.59 -13.88 14.31
N GLU A 170 12.72 -14.56 14.55
CA GLU A 170 12.97 -15.35 15.76
C GLU A 170 13.06 -14.47 17.04
N GLU A 171 13.33 -13.18 16.88
CA GLU A 171 13.41 -12.23 17.99
C GLU A 171 12.06 -11.58 18.32
N LEU A 172 11.06 -11.69 17.43
CA LEU A 172 9.78 -10.99 17.52
C LEU A 172 9.05 -11.28 18.84
N THR A 173 9.06 -12.54 19.28
CA THR A 173 8.38 -12.98 20.51
C THR A 173 9.19 -12.73 21.79
N ILE A 174 10.49 -12.44 21.67
CA ILE A 174 11.44 -12.31 22.78
C ILE A 174 11.61 -10.83 23.19
N GLN A 175 11.40 -9.91 22.25
CA GLN A 175 11.62 -8.48 22.47
C GLN A 175 10.61 -7.89 23.46
N ALA A 176 11.09 -7.10 24.42
CA ALA A 176 10.25 -6.29 25.29
C ALA A 176 9.77 -4.98 24.62
N ILE A 177 9.72 -4.97 23.28
CA ILE A 177 9.25 -3.83 22.51
C ILE A 177 7.72 -3.85 22.54
N SER A 178 7.12 -2.68 22.74
CA SER A 178 5.68 -2.51 22.70
C SER A 178 5.34 -1.47 21.62
N ALA A 179 5.08 -1.95 20.41
CA ALA A 179 4.78 -1.14 19.24
C ALA A 179 3.33 -0.62 19.26
N SER A 180 3.09 0.56 18.69
CA SER A 180 1.74 1.11 18.54
C SER A 180 1.08 0.80 17.21
N LEU A 181 1.86 0.37 16.22
CA LEU A 181 1.41 0.11 14.86
C LEU A 181 2.14 -1.08 14.28
N VAL A 182 1.40 -2.00 13.67
CA VAL A 182 1.94 -3.01 12.75
C VAL A 182 1.28 -2.84 11.39
N ILE A 183 2.06 -2.85 10.31
CA ILE A 183 1.57 -2.81 8.94
C ILE A 183 2.06 -4.06 8.20
N ASN A 184 1.15 -4.90 7.73
CA ASN A 184 1.46 -5.98 6.79
C ASN A 184 1.45 -5.44 5.35
N THR A 185 2.45 -5.80 4.55
CA THR A 185 2.56 -5.44 3.13
C THR A 185 2.79 -6.62 2.21
N CYS A 186 2.77 -7.86 2.71
CA CYS A 186 3.02 -9.07 1.91
C CYS A 186 1.95 -10.15 2.11
N ASP A 187 2.00 -11.19 1.26
CA ASP A 187 1.17 -12.38 1.43
C ASP A 187 1.74 -13.25 2.55
N LEU A 188 1.01 -13.35 3.67
CA LEU A 188 1.40 -14.16 4.81
C LEU A 188 0.95 -15.62 4.71
N ARG A 189 0.04 -15.97 3.77
CA ARG A 189 -0.45 -17.35 3.59
C ARG A 189 0.67 -18.36 3.28
N PRO A 190 1.65 -18.07 2.39
CA PRO A 190 2.77 -18.97 2.18
C PRO A 190 3.80 -18.95 3.32
N GLN A 191 3.69 -18.02 4.28
CA GLN A 191 4.65 -17.78 5.36
C GLN A 191 4.03 -18.15 6.74
N GLU A 192 3.53 -19.39 6.87
CA GLU A 192 2.82 -19.83 8.08
C GLU A 192 3.59 -19.59 9.38
N ALA A 193 4.92 -19.76 9.37
CA ALA A 193 5.75 -19.52 10.55
C ALA A 193 5.70 -18.05 10.99
N LEU A 194 5.89 -17.12 10.05
CA LEU A 194 5.81 -15.69 10.30
C LEU A 194 4.41 -15.27 10.76
N LEU A 195 3.36 -15.80 10.11
CA LEU A 195 1.98 -15.52 10.51
C LEU A 195 1.71 -15.97 11.95
N ASN A 196 2.16 -17.17 12.33
CA ASN A 196 2.00 -17.69 13.68
C ASN A 196 2.72 -16.82 14.72
N ASP A 197 3.95 -16.40 14.44
CA ASP A 197 4.72 -15.55 15.34
C ASP A 197 4.11 -14.14 15.49
N LEU A 198 3.63 -13.56 14.40
CA LEU A 198 2.94 -12.26 14.42
C LEU A 198 1.61 -12.31 15.18
N SER A 199 0.88 -13.43 15.09
CA SER A 199 -0.44 -13.60 15.70
C SER A 199 -0.44 -13.58 17.23
N TYR A 200 0.73 -13.71 17.87
CA TYR A 200 0.83 -13.58 19.33
C TYR A 200 0.59 -12.15 19.82
N PHE A 201 0.93 -11.13 19.02
CA PHE A 201 0.82 -9.71 19.33
C PHE A 201 1.37 -9.27 20.71
N ASN A 202 2.20 -10.08 21.36
CA ASN A 202 2.79 -9.78 22.67
C ASN A 202 3.79 -8.60 22.64
N PHE A 203 4.19 -8.22 21.43
CA PHE A 203 5.03 -7.06 21.10
C PHE A 203 4.22 -5.78 20.79
N MET A 204 2.88 -5.83 20.85
CA MET A 204 2.02 -4.68 20.62
C MET A 204 1.53 -4.05 21.93
N LYS A 205 1.30 -2.73 21.93
CA LYS A 205 0.56 -2.06 23.00
C LYS A 205 -0.92 -2.41 22.91
N THR A 206 -1.57 -2.56 24.05
CA THR A 206 -3.03 -2.63 24.13
C THR A 206 -3.66 -1.40 23.45
N GLY A 207 -4.64 -1.63 22.56
CA GLY A 207 -5.25 -0.58 21.76
C GLY A 207 -4.38 -0.01 20.64
N GLY A 208 -3.23 -0.63 20.35
CA GLY A 208 -2.43 -0.37 19.15
C GLY A 208 -3.17 -0.73 17.88
N TYR A 209 -2.60 -0.36 16.74
CA TYR A 209 -3.20 -0.54 15.42
C TYR A 209 -2.54 -1.68 14.65
N ALA A 210 -3.35 -2.51 14.00
CA ALA A 210 -2.90 -3.45 12.98
C ALA A 210 -3.52 -3.06 11.64
N LEU A 211 -2.70 -2.80 10.64
CA LEU A 211 -3.11 -2.48 9.28
C LEU A 211 -2.62 -3.57 8.34
N ASP A 212 -3.49 -4.09 7.49
CA ASP A 212 -3.06 -4.89 6.36
C ASP A 212 -3.19 -4.07 5.06
N ALA A 213 -2.04 -3.75 4.47
CA ALA A 213 -1.91 -3.01 3.24
C ALA A 213 -1.64 -3.91 2.02
N TYR A 214 -1.56 -5.24 2.21
CA TYR A 214 -1.43 -6.16 1.10
C TYR A 214 -2.77 -6.32 0.37
N LEU A 215 -2.85 -5.79 -0.86
CA LEU A 215 -4.09 -5.83 -1.65
C LEU A 215 -4.26 -7.11 -2.48
N GLY A 216 -3.29 -8.02 -2.48
CA GLY A 216 -3.39 -9.30 -3.20
C GLY A 216 -4.51 -10.19 -2.67
N VAL A 217 -4.81 -10.08 -1.37
CA VAL A 217 -5.87 -10.81 -0.67
C VAL A 217 -6.62 -9.84 0.22
N LEU A 218 -7.95 -9.76 0.08
CA LEU A 218 -8.76 -8.81 0.85
C LEU A 218 -9.25 -9.37 2.20
N HIS A 219 -8.94 -10.64 2.47
CA HIS A 219 -9.12 -11.30 3.77
C HIS A 219 -7.76 -11.43 4.46
N SER A 220 -7.71 -11.24 5.77
CA SER A 220 -6.46 -11.22 6.52
C SER A 220 -6.60 -11.96 7.85
N ASP A 221 -6.05 -13.17 7.92
CA ASP A 221 -6.00 -13.98 9.14
C ASP A 221 -5.28 -13.24 10.27
N LEU A 222 -4.22 -12.48 9.93
CA LEU A 222 -3.49 -11.64 10.87
C LEU A 222 -4.40 -10.64 11.57
N LEU A 223 -5.32 -10.00 10.83
CA LEU A 223 -6.24 -9.03 11.42
C LEU A 223 -7.33 -9.69 12.26
N GLU A 224 -7.77 -10.90 11.94
CA GLU A 224 -8.69 -11.63 12.81
C GLU A 224 -8.06 -11.93 14.18
N GLU A 225 -6.79 -12.37 14.20
CA GLU A 225 -6.06 -12.58 15.44
C GLU A 225 -5.77 -11.24 16.16
N ALA A 226 -5.53 -10.15 15.42
CA ALA A 226 -5.32 -8.83 16.00
C ALA A 226 -6.57 -8.32 16.74
N GLU A 227 -7.77 -8.53 16.17
CA GLU A 227 -9.03 -8.20 16.85
C GLU A 227 -9.20 -9.02 18.14
N ARG A 228 -8.87 -10.31 18.12
CA ARG A 228 -8.92 -11.18 19.31
C ARG A 228 -7.93 -10.74 20.39
N ALA A 229 -6.81 -10.14 19.99
CA ALA A 229 -5.83 -9.53 20.87
C ALA A 229 -6.19 -8.09 21.31
N GLU A 230 -7.43 -7.63 21.05
CA GLU A 230 -7.93 -6.30 21.40
C GLU A 230 -7.16 -5.13 20.73
N LEU A 231 -6.56 -5.39 19.57
CA LEU A 231 -6.00 -4.34 18.71
C LEU A 231 -7.10 -3.71 17.85
N LYS A 232 -6.86 -2.46 17.46
CA LYS A 232 -7.69 -1.76 16.48
C LYS A 232 -7.23 -2.15 15.08
N VAL A 233 -8.12 -2.73 14.29
CA VAL A 233 -7.74 -3.24 12.96
C VAL A 233 -8.16 -2.30 11.83
N LEU A 234 -7.35 -2.29 10.79
CA LEU A 234 -7.57 -1.56 9.55
C LEU A 234 -7.39 -2.55 8.39
N TYR A 235 -8.49 -2.91 7.75
CA TYR A 235 -8.53 -3.98 6.75
C TYR A 235 -8.04 -3.53 5.36
N PRO A 236 -7.60 -4.47 4.49
CA PRO A 236 -7.17 -4.15 3.12
C PRO A 236 -8.21 -3.37 2.31
N ALA A 237 -9.50 -3.62 2.55
CA ALA A 237 -10.61 -2.91 1.93
C ALA A 237 -10.55 -1.38 2.18
N GLN A 238 -10.03 -0.92 3.33
CA GLN A 238 -9.87 0.50 3.61
C GLN A 238 -8.73 1.12 2.78
N VAL A 239 -7.63 0.38 2.58
CA VAL A 239 -6.53 0.79 1.71
C VAL A 239 -6.98 0.83 0.26
N LEU A 240 -7.71 -0.19 -0.20
CA LEU A 240 -8.31 -0.22 -1.54
C LEU A 240 -9.23 0.99 -1.76
N LYS A 241 -10.09 1.30 -0.79
CA LYS A 241 -10.97 2.48 -0.85
C LYS A 241 -10.18 3.78 -0.98
N ALA A 242 -9.20 3.99 -0.10
CA ALA A 242 -8.38 5.18 -0.12
C ALA A 242 -7.60 5.31 -1.44
N LEU A 243 -7.08 4.20 -1.97
CA LEU A 243 -6.36 4.17 -3.24
C LEU A 243 -7.26 4.54 -4.42
N VAL A 244 -8.48 3.99 -4.48
CA VAL A 244 -9.47 4.36 -5.50
C VAL A 244 -9.83 5.84 -5.39
N GLU A 245 -10.04 6.37 -4.18
CA GLU A 245 -10.31 7.81 -4.00
C GLU A 245 -9.16 8.68 -4.52
N VAL A 246 -7.90 8.34 -4.20
CA VAL A 246 -6.71 9.05 -4.72
C VAL A 246 -6.69 9.03 -6.25
N ILE A 247 -7.01 7.88 -6.87
CA ILE A 247 -7.08 7.73 -8.31
C ILE A 247 -8.18 8.61 -8.93
N LEU A 248 -9.41 8.56 -8.39
CA LEU A 248 -10.54 9.33 -8.91
C LEU A 248 -10.34 10.84 -8.73
N GLU A 249 -9.74 11.26 -7.62
CA GLU A 249 -9.35 12.66 -7.37
C GLU A 249 -8.31 13.12 -8.40
N ARG A 250 -7.33 12.27 -8.74
CA ARG A 250 -6.26 12.62 -9.68
C ARG A 250 -6.75 12.85 -11.09
N ILE A 251 -7.71 12.04 -11.56
CA ILE A 251 -8.32 12.18 -12.89
C ILE A 251 -9.59 13.05 -12.86
N HIS A 252 -9.83 13.78 -11.77
CA HIS A 252 -10.90 14.77 -11.62
C HIS A 252 -12.33 14.26 -11.81
N ILE A 253 -12.59 13.01 -11.39
CA ILE A 253 -13.92 12.40 -11.43
C ILE A 253 -14.38 11.92 -10.05
N GLN A 254 -13.90 12.54 -8.97
CA GLN A 254 -14.26 12.19 -7.59
C GLN A 254 -15.78 12.23 -7.30
N ASN A 255 -16.58 12.89 -8.14
CA ASN A 255 -18.05 12.91 -8.04
C ASN A 255 -18.74 11.75 -8.79
N LEU A 256 -17.98 10.81 -9.38
CA LEU A 256 -18.51 9.66 -10.12
C LEU A 256 -19.34 8.73 -9.22
N VAL A 257 -18.90 8.58 -7.98
CA VAL A 257 -19.49 7.70 -6.97
C VAL A 257 -19.43 8.42 -5.63
N SER A 258 -20.50 8.35 -4.84
CA SER A 258 -20.47 8.92 -3.49
C SER A 258 -19.59 8.07 -2.56
N ASN A 259 -19.04 8.66 -1.49
CA ASN A 259 -18.21 7.91 -0.54
C ASN A 259 -18.93 6.70 0.07
N THR A 260 -20.23 6.81 0.35
CA THR A 260 -21.06 5.72 0.88
C THR A 260 -21.21 4.61 -0.15
N GLU A 261 -21.54 4.97 -1.39
CA GLU A 261 -21.70 4.03 -2.49
C GLU A 261 -20.37 3.30 -2.81
N LEU A 262 -19.24 4.02 -2.81
CA LEU A 262 -17.93 3.42 -3.01
C LEU A 262 -17.60 2.39 -1.92
N ALA A 263 -17.94 2.68 -0.66
CA ALA A 263 -17.75 1.75 0.44
C ALA A 263 -18.60 0.48 0.28
N GLU A 264 -19.86 0.62 -0.14
CA GLU A 264 -20.77 -0.51 -0.42
C GLU A 264 -20.24 -1.38 -1.58
N MET A 265 -19.77 -0.75 -2.67
CA MET A 265 -19.18 -1.44 -3.80
C MET A 265 -17.92 -2.24 -3.41
N ILE A 266 -17.04 -1.65 -2.60
CA ILE A 266 -15.82 -2.32 -2.12
C ILE A 266 -16.18 -3.47 -1.19
N GLN A 267 -17.18 -3.31 -0.33
CA GLN A 267 -17.63 -4.40 0.53
C GLN A 267 -18.18 -5.58 -0.30
N ALA A 268 -18.99 -5.30 -1.33
CA ALA A 268 -19.49 -6.31 -2.24
C ALA A 268 -18.35 -7.01 -3.01
N PHE A 269 -17.43 -6.21 -3.57
CA PHE A 269 -16.24 -6.73 -4.26
C PHE A 269 -15.37 -7.59 -3.35
N THR A 270 -15.17 -7.19 -2.10
CA THR A 270 -14.43 -7.98 -1.11
C THR A 270 -15.11 -9.33 -0.90
N LYS A 271 -16.42 -9.37 -0.61
CA LYS A 271 -17.16 -10.63 -0.43
C LYS A 271 -17.05 -11.57 -1.65
N GLU A 272 -17.15 -11.03 -2.85
CA GLU A 272 -17.03 -11.78 -4.11
C GLU A 272 -15.63 -12.39 -4.29
N ASN A 273 -14.58 -11.72 -3.81
CA ASN A 273 -13.18 -12.09 -4.02
C ASN A 273 -12.50 -12.73 -2.79
N SER A 274 -13.15 -12.73 -1.62
CA SER A 274 -12.68 -13.43 -0.41
C SER A 274 -12.98 -14.94 -0.44
N SER A 275 -13.84 -15.41 -1.35
CA SER A 275 -14.42 -16.76 -1.33
C SER A 275 -13.67 -17.79 -2.19
N SER A 276 -12.46 -17.48 -2.68
CA SER A 276 -11.70 -18.34 -3.61
C SER A 276 -10.45 -18.95 -2.94
N VAL A 277 -10.63 -19.54 -1.76
CA VAL A 277 -9.67 -20.47 -1.13
C VAL A 277 -10.41 -21.75 -0.80
#